data_AF-A0A2N1TKW8-F1
#
_entry.id   AF-A0A2N1TKW8-F1
#
_cell.length_a   1.000
_cell.length_b   1.000
_cell.length_c   1.000
_cell.angle_alpha   90.00
_cell.angle_beta   90.00
_cell.angle_gamma   90.00
#
_symmetry.space_group_name_H-M   'P 1'
#
loop_
_entity.id
_entity.type
_entity.pdbx_description
1 polymer ?
#
loop_
_entity_poly.entity_id
_entity_poly.type
_entity_poly.pdbx_seq_one_letter_code
_entity_poly.pdbx_strand_id
1 'polypeptide(L)' 'MDHKPSKSAEKLAAMIKKAIDDGKVTATEREKIMMLADEDHVIDPQERRLLGELQNMIDNGSVKVVPD' A
#
# COMPACT_ATOMS: atom_id res chain seq x y z
N MET A 1 0.35 -23.85 3.92
CA MET A 1 -0.78 -23.52 3.03
C MET A 1 -0.30 -22.39 2.13
N ASP A 2 -0.25 -22.63 0.82
CA ASP A 2 0.18 -21.65 -0.17
C ASP A 2 -0.89 -20.55 -0.28
N HIS A 3 -0.71 -19.46 0.46
CA HIS A 3 -1.52 -18.26 0.28
C HIS A 3 -1.15 -17.63 -1.06
N LYS A 4 -1.93 -17.93 -2.10
CA LYS A 4 -1.91 -17.12 -3.32
C LYS A 4 -2.35 -15.70 -2.94
N PRO A 5 -1.59 -14.66 -3.31
CA PRO A 5 -2.01 -13.29 -3.09
C PRO A 5 -3.36 -13.06 -3.78
N SER A 6 -4.27 -12.36 -3.11
CA SER A 6 -5.49 -11.85 -3.72
C SER A 6 -5.13 -10.90 -4.88
N LYS A 7 -6.05 -10.72 -5.84
CA LYS A 7 -5.83 -9.75 -6.93
C LYS A 7 -5.66 -8.32 -6.40
N SER A 8 -6.26 -8.00 -5.24
CA SER A 8 -6.07 -6.73 -4.52
C SER A 8 -4.63 -6.63 -3.98
N ALA A 9 -4.09 -7.69 -3.37
CA ALA A 9 -2.72 -7.71 -2.85
C ALA A 9 -1.65 -7.45 -3.92
N GLU A 10 -1.80 -7.98 -5.13
CA GLU A 10 -0.88 -7.69 -6.25
C GLU A 10 -0.91 -6.20 -6.66
N LYS A 11 -2.11 -5.61 -6.76
CA LYS A 11 -2.26 -4.18 -7.06
C LYS A 11 -1.73 -3.30 -5.94
N LEU A 12 -2.00 -3.68 -4.69
CA LEU A 12 -1.52 -2.99 -3.49
C LEU A 12 0.01 -2.93 -3.48
N ALA A 13 0.65 -4.08 -3.69
CA ALA A 13 2.10 -4.18 -3.76
C ALA A 13 2.69 -3.33 -4.89
N ALA A 14 2.04 -3.30 -6.06
CA ALA A 14 2.48 -2.47 -7.19
C ALA A 14 2.41 -0.97 -6.87
N MET A 15 1.34 -0.50 -6.22
CA MET A 15 1.20 0.90 -5.83
C MET A 15 2.20 1.31 -4.75
N ILE A 16 2.41 0.46 -3.74
CA ILE A 16 3.41 0.70 -2.70
C ILE A 16 4.81 0.76 -3.32
N LYS A 17 5.14 -0.18 -4.20
CA LYS A 17 6.44 -0.18 -4.89
C LYS A 17 6.65 1.09 -5.69
N LYS A 18 5.62 1.54 -6.43
CA LYS A 18 5.68 2.81 -7.16
C LYS A 18 5.92 4.00 -6.21
N ALA A 19 5.23 4.06 -5.07
CA ALA A 19 5.44 5.12 -4.08
C ALA A 19 6.85 5.14 -3.49
N ILE A 20 7.47 3.96 -3.32
CA ILE A 20 8.87 3.82 -2.91
C ILE A 20 9.79 4.34 -4.02
N ASP A 21 9.59 3.88 -5.25
CA ASP A 21 10.41 4.24 -6.41
C ASP A 21 10.34 5.75 -6.69
N ASP A 22 9.16 6.35 -6.53
CA ASP A 22 8.94 7.79 -6.67
C ASP A 22 9.42 8.61 -5.45
N GLY A 23 9.69 7.94 -4.32
CA GLY A 23 10.03 8.56 -3.03
C GLY A 23 8.91 9.42 -2.44
N LYS A 24 7.70 9.32 -2.99
CA LYS A 24 6.53 10.09 -2.62
C LYS A 24 5.25 9.34 -2.96
N VAL A 25 4.18 9.65 -2.24
CA VAL A 25 2.84 9.15 -2.50
C VAL A 25 1.87 10.31 -2.39
N THR A 26 0.91 10.43 -3.31
CA THR A 26 -0.10 11.48 -3.17
C THR A 26 -1.20 11.10 -2.19
N ALA A 27 -1.97 12.07 -1.72
CA ALA A 27 -3.15 11.79 -0.89
C ALA A 27 -4.13 10.85 -1.60
N THR A 28 -4.41 11.09 -2.88
CA THR A 28 -5.25 10.22 -3.71
C THR A 28 -4.66 8.81 -3.85
N GLU A 29 -3.35 8.67 -4.06
CA GLU A 29 -2.71 7.35 -4.16
C GLU A 29 -2.80 6.58 -2.84
N ARG A 30 -2.56 7.25 -1.70
CA ARG A 30 -2.70 6.65 -0.37
C ARG A 30 -4.13 6.20 -0.09
N GLU A 31 -5.13 6.99 -0.48
CA GLU A 31 -6.53 6.62 -0.33
C GLU A 31 -6.91 5.43 -1.20
N LYS A 32 -6.43 5.38 -2.46
CA LYS A 32 -6.60 4.22 -3.33
C LYS A 32 -5.97 2.95 -2.75
N ILE A 33 -4.81 3.06 -2.09
CA ILE A 33 -4.16 1.93 -1.41
C ILE A 33 -5.06 1.40 -0.29
N MET A 34 -5.67 2.29 0.51
CA MET A 34 -6.63 1.86 1.53
C MET A 34 -7.89 1.24 0.93
N MET A 35 -8.45 1.83 -0.12
CA MET A 35 -9.63 1.31 -0.80
C MET A 35 -9.39 -0.07 -1.40
N LEU A 36 -8.21 -0.33 -1.97
CA LEU A 36 -7.86 -1.64 -2.51
C LEU A 36 -7.73 -2.70 -1.41
N ALA A 37 -7.21 -2.33 -0.24
CA ALA A 37 -7.10 -3.24 0.90
C ALA A 37 -8.45 -3.54 1.56
N ASP A 38 -9.46 -2.68 1.35
CA ASP A 38 -10.82 -2.86 1.87
C ASP A 38 -11.80 -3.38 0.80
N GLU A 39 -11.35 -3.61 -0.45
CA GLU A 39 -12.20 -3.93 -1.61
C GLU A 39 -13.02 -5.23 -1.41
N ASP A 40 -12.45 -6.20 -0.70
CA ASP A 40 -13.09 -7.47 -0.36
C ASP A 40 -13.64 -7.50 1.08
N HIS A 41 -13.64 -6.35 1.77
CA HIS A 41 -13.97 -6.19 3.19
C HIS A 41 -13.14 -7.10 4.13
N VAL A 42 -12.01 -7.65 3.66
CA VAL A 42 -11.18 -8.58 4.40
C VAL A 42 -9.71 -8.26 4.17
N ILE A 43 -9.14 -7.43 5.05
CA ILE A 43 -7.69 -7.19 5.04
C ILE A 43 -6.95 -8.48 5.43
N ASP A 44 -6.22 -9.05 4.49
CA ASP A 44 -5.43 -10.25 4.75
C ASP A 44 -4.10 -9.94 5.50
N PRO A 45 -3.42 -10.94 6.08
CA PRO A 45 -2.17 -10.71 6.80
C PRO A 45 -1.04 -10.11 5.94
N GLN A 46 -1.04 -10.36 4.63
CA GLN A 46 -0.07 -9.83 3.68
C GLN A 46 -0.37 -8.35 3.36
N GLU A 47 -1.62 -7.99 3.11
CA GLU A 47 -2.07 -6.61 2.90
C GLU A 47 -1.80 -5.76 4.14
N ARG A 48 -2.09 -6.28 5.34
CA ARG A 48 -1.77 -5.61 6.60
C ARG A 48 -0.26 -5.33 6.75
N ARG A 49 0.59 -6.27 6.33
CA ARG A 49 2.06 -6.07 6.34
C ARG A 49 2.47 -4.99 5.36
N LEU A 50 1.96 -5.03 4.13
CA LEU A 50 2.25 -4.05 3.08
C LEU A 50 1.82 -2.63 3.49
N LEU A 51 0.64 -2.48 4.08
CA LEU A 51 0.18 -1.20 4.63
C LEU A 51 1.07 -0.71 5.78
N GLY A 52 1.49 -1.62 6.66
CA GLY A 52 2.43 -1.31 7.73
C GLY A 52 3.79 -0.87 7.21
N GLU A 53 4.31 -1.53 6.18
CA GLU A 53 5.56 -1.13 5.51
C GLU A 53 5.44 0.25 4.89
N LEU A 54 4.36 0.53 4.16
CA LEU A 54 4.09 1.86 3.60
C LEU A 54 4.07 2.94 4.70
N GLN A 55 3.33 2.70 5.79
CA GLN A 55 3.25 3.65 6.89
C GLN A 55 4.62 3.86 7.55
N ASN A 56 5.39 2.79 7.80
CA ASN A 56 6.74 2.89 8.35
C ASN A 56 7.69 3.71 7.46
N MET A 57 7.58 3.57 6.14
CA MET A 57 8.38 4.35 5.19
C MET A 57 7.96 5.82 5.13
N ILE A 58 6.69 6.12 5.36
CA ILE A 58 6.21 7.49 5.51
C ILE A 58 6.77 8.08 6.81
N ASP A 59 6.68 7.33 7.91
CA ASP A 59 7.10 7.76 9.23
C ASP A 59 8.61 7.97 9.33
N ASN A 60 9.40 7.11 8.66
CA ASN A 60 10.86 7.25 8.61
C ASN A 60 11.35 8.28 7.57
N GLY A 61 10.44 8.85 6.75
CA GLY A 61 10.74 9.86 5.75
C GLY A 61 11.30 9.34 4.42
N SER A 62 11.32 8.01 4.20
CA SER A 62 11.70 7.40 2.92
C SER A 62 10.68 7.68 1.81
N VAL A 63 9.40 7.78 2.18
CA VAL A 63 8.32 8.17 1.26
C VAL A 63 7.63 9.41 1.81
N LYS A 64 7.51 10.46 1.00
CA LYS A 64 6.81 11.69 1.41
C LYS A 64 5.37 11.70 0.93
N VAL A 65 4.43 11.95 1.84
CA VAL A 65 3.05 12.24 1.43
C VAL A 65 3.00 13.64 0.85
N VAL A 66 2.63 13.76 -0.41
CA VAL A 66 2.50 15.04 -1.11
C VAL A 66 1.03 15.33 -1.46
N PRO A 67 0.61 16.60 -1.48
CA PRO A 67 -0.69 16.97 -2.04
C PRO A 67 -0.74 16.69 -3.55
N ASP A 68 -1.92 16.36 -4.06
CA ASP A 68 -2.20 16.20 -5.49
C ASP A 68 -2.09 17.53 -6.27
#